data_AF-A0A952Q0U8-F1
#
_entry.id   AF-A0A952Q0U8-F1
#
_cell.length_a   1.000
_cell.length_b   1.000
_cell.length_c   1.000
_cell.angle_alpha   90.00
_cell.angle_beta   90.00
_cell.angle_gamma   90.00
#
_symmetry.space_group_name_H-M   'P 1'
#
loop_
_entity.id
_entity.type
_entity.pdbx_description
1 polymer ?
#
loop_
_entity_poly.entity_id
_entity_poly.type
_entity_poly.pdbx_seq_one_letter_code
_entity_poly.pdbx_strand_id
1 'polypeptide(L)'
;MIELTALQTLPPLQGCLYCHHEGTVKLAEGRKVLGLGSGLPSLTCSFCGAVAQFDPGPDDNTWRIRYKKINDAPQYYYVMVYFSQQKWYDAEEALEISRKGFVQRYRIDQVQHGDLGWMRPVALEPPPPLMAPSEKVYLSALNVSLQQPAQNSGFLSLNEVTVLDSGTFYVTSSRLHLIGQRRDWANRLNEIRDIEHDQTHWRIFVGASRQCYSGLNDPEHLDAQLFTAIVKFLWKEEV
;
A
#
# COMPACT_ATOMS: atom_id res chain seq x y z
N MET A 1 -19.61 -34.95 -0.40
CA MET A 1 -18.45 -35.17 0.47
C MET A 1 -17.25 -34.95 -0.43
N ILE A 2 -16.55 -33.82 -0.31
CA ILE A 2 -15.38 -33.52 -1.15
C ILE A 2 -14.22 -34.35 -0.59
N GLU A 3 -13.58 -35.19 -1.41
CA GLU A 3 -12.43 -35.98 -0.97
C GLU A 3 -11.28 -35.07 -0.53
N LEU A 4 -10.62 -35.38 0.59
CA LEU A 4 -9.50 -34.60 1.14
C LEU A 4 -8.35 -34.38 0.14
N THR A 5 -8.18 -35.30 -0.81
CA THR A 5 -7.22 -35.22 -1.92
C THR A 5 -7.60 -34.15 -2.95
N ALA A 6 -8.90 -33.98 -3.23
CA ALA A 6 -9.39 -32.93 -4.13
C ALA A 6 -9.24 -31.51 -3.54
N LEU A 7 -9.18 -31.38 -2.20
CA LEU A 7 -8.93 -30.08 -1.57
C LEU A 7 -7.47 -29.63 -1.71
N GLN A 8 -6.51 -30.55 -1.85
CA GLN A 8 -5.08 -30.19 -1.91
C GLN A 8 -4.69 -29.44 -3.18
N THR A 9 -5.52 -29.46 -4.23
CA THR A 9 -5.29 -28.71 -5.47
C THR A 9 -5.73 -27.24 -5.36
N LEU A 10 -6.46 -26.86 -4.31
CA LEU A 10 -6.96 -25.48 -4.18
C LEU A 10 -5.81 -24.51 -3.88
N PRO A 11 -5.75 -23.34 -4.53
CA PRO A 11 -4.61 -22.41 -4.37
C PRO A 11 -4.28 -22.02 -2.93
N PRO A 12 -5.25 -21.76 -2.01
CA PRO A 12 -4.94 -21.46 -0.61
C PRO A 12 -4.28 -22.61 0.17
N LEU A 13 -4.33 -23.84 -0.36
CA LEU A 13 -3.71 -25.04 0.22
C LEU A 13 -2.36 -25.39 -0.41
N GLN A 14 -2.07 -24.88 -1.60
CA GLN A 14 -0.74 -24.98 -2.23
C GLN A 14 0.24 -23.97 -1.61
N GLY A 15 -0.23 -22.75 -1.34
CA GLY A 15 0.59 -21.69 -0.77
C GLY A 15 -0.21 -20.65 -0.01
N CYS A 16 0.47 -19.92 0.87
CA CYS A 16 -0.18 -18.88 1.64
C CYS A 16 -0.46 -17.65 0.76
N LEU A 17 -1.72 -17.34 0.50
CA LEU A 17 -2.11 -16.14 -0.27
C LEU A 17 -1.72 -14.79 0.38
N TYR A 18 -1.21 -14.83 1.61
CA TYR A 18 -0.74 -13.65 2.33
C TYR A 18 0.77 -13.40 2.12
N CYS A 19 1.58 -14.45 2.21
CA CYS A 19 3.05 -14.35 2.18
C CYS A 19 3.72 -15.10 1.02
N HIS A 20 2.95 -15.79 0.18
CA HIS A 20 3.39 -16.58 -0.97
C HIS A 20 4.38 -17.71 -0.65
N HIS A 21 4.45 -18.16 0.61
CA HIS A 21 5.24 -19.33 0.97
C HIS A 21 4.45 -20.62 0.76
N GLU A 22 4.94 -21.47 -0.13
CA GLU A 22 4.39 -22.79 -0.43
C GLU A 22 4.65 -23.79 0.71
N GLY A 23 3.77 -24.79 0.87
CA GLY A 23 3.93 -25.85 1.87
C GLY A 23 3.85 -25.40 3.35
N THR A 24 3.53 -24.13 3.60
CA THR A 24 3.44 -23.56 4.97
C THR A 24 2.02 -23.51 5.51
N VAL A 25 1.02 -23.77 4.67
CA VAL A 25 -0.39 -23.69 5.05
C VAL A 25 -0.87 -25.03 5.59
N LYS A 26 -1.50 -25.00 6.76
CA LYS A 26 -2.17 -26.15 7.36
C LYS A 26 -3.67 -25.89 7.44
N LEU A 27 -4.45 -26.89 7.02
CA LEU A 27 -5.89 -26.93 7.21
C LEU A 27 -6.20 -27.50 8.59
N ALA A 28 -6.85 -26.71 9.43
CA ALA A 28 -7.39 -27.15 10.71
C ALA A 28 -8.92 -27.28 10.60
N GLU A 29 -9.47 -28.38 11.11
CA GLU A 29 -10.92 -28.59 11.14
C GLU A 29 -11.62 -27.52 11.97
N GLY A 30 -12.77 -27.05 11.48
CA GLY A 30 -13.60 -26.12 12.20
C GLY A 30 -14.28 -26.80 13.38
N ARG A 31 -14.14 -26.25 14.58
CA ARG A 31 -14.86 -26.74 15.76
C ARG A 31 -16.06 -25.84 16.06
N LYS A 32 -17.23 -26.45 16.29
CA LYS A 32 -18.35 -25.81 16.99
C LYS A 32 -18.31 -26.28 18.44
N VAL A 33 -18.20 -25.35 19.38
CA VAL A 33 -18.25 -25.67 20.82
C VAL A 33 -19.62 -25.26 21.32
N LEU A 34 -20.42 -26.22 21.78
CA LEU A 34 -21.78 -25.99 22.29
C LEU A 34 -22.68 -25.18 21.32
N GLY A 35 -22.55 -25.43 20.02
CA GLY A 35 -23.32 -24.73 18.98
C GLY A 35 -22.80 -23.33 18.61
N LEU A 36 -21.79 -22.80 19.31
CA LEU A 36 -21.15 -21.52 19.00
C LEU A 36 -19.94 -21.73 18.07
N GLY A 37 -19.85 -20.91 17.02
CA GLY A 37 -18.81 -20.95 15.99
C GLY A 37 -19.31 -21.33 14.60
N SER A 38 -18.51 -21.08 13.56
CA SER A 38 -18.94 -21.33 12.16
C SER A 38 -18.88 -22.81 11.77
N GLY A 39 -18.06 -23.63 12.44
CA GLY A 39 -17.74 -25.00 12.00
C GLY A 39 -16.93 -25.07 10.70
N LEU A 40 -16.58 -23.93 10.10
CA LEU A 40 -15.76 -23.85 8.89
C LEU A 40 -14.29 -24.09 9.24
N PRO A 41 -13.55 -24.78 8.36
CA PRO A 41 -12.13 -24.99 8.55
C PRO A 41 -11.36 -23.67 8.57
N SER A 42 -10.16 -23.71 9.13
CA SER A 42 -9.24 -22.57 9.15
C SER A 42 -7.90 -22.94 8.55
N LEU A 43 -7.37 -22.07 7.72
CA LEU A 43 -6.03 -22.13 7.15
C LEU A 43 -5.09 -21.34 8.05
N THR A 44 -3.97 -21.93 8.43
CA THR A 44 -2.92 -21.26 9.21
C THR A 44 -1.59 -21.37 8.46
N CYS A 45 -0.92 -20.25 8.24
CA CYS A 45 0.42 -20.23 7.68
C CYS A 45 1.46 -20.23 8.79
N SER A 46 2.37 -21.21 8.80
CA SER A 46 3.47 -21.28 9.77
C SER A 46 4.56 -20.24 9.55
N PHE A 47 4.67 -19.67 8.36
CA PHE A 47 5.71 -18.70 8.02
C PHE A 47 5.35 -17.28 8.47
N CYS A 48 4.22 -16.74 7.99
CA CYS A 48 3.80 -15.39 8.36
C CYS A 48 2.84 -15.34 9.55
N GLY A 49 2.31 -16.49 10.01
CA GLY A 49 1.38 -16.54 11.14
C GLY A 49 -0.05 -16.05 10.82
N ALA A 50 -0.36 -15.77 9.55
CA ALA A 50 -1.72 -15.40 9.12
C ALA A 50 -2.68 -16.58 9.29
N VAL A 51 -3.91 -16.26 9.70
CA VAL A 51 -4.98 -17.25 9.90
C VAL A 51 -6.24 -16.79 9.17
N ALA A 52 -6.81 -17.67 8.36
CA ALA A 52 -8.03 -17.42 7.62
C ALA A 52 -9.07 -18.52 7.85
N GLN A 53 -10.34 -18.14 7.87
CA GLN A 53 -11.43 -19.07 7.62
C GLN A 53 -11.50 -19.41 6.15
N PHE A 54 -11.81 -20.66 5.86
CA PHE A 54 -11.89 -21.18 4.51
C PHE A 54 -13.23 -21.87 4.29
N ASP A 55 -13.87 -21.52 3.19
CA ASP A 55 -15.08 -22.16 2.69
C ASP A 55 -14.71 -22.75 1.33
N PRO A 56 -14.48 -24.07 1.20
CA PRO A 56 -13.95 -24.67 -0.02
C PRO A 56 -14.90 -24.58 -1.22
N GLY A 57 -16.17 -24.24 -1.02
CA GLY A 57 -17.16 -24.22 -2.10
C GLY A 57 -17.44 -25.62 -2.68
N PRO A 58 -18.32 -25.70 -3.70
CA PRO A 58 -18.59 -26.93 -4.45
C PRO A 58 -17.52 -27.30 -5.48
N ASP A 59 -16.70 -26.34 -5.94
CA ASP A 59 -15.69 -26.52 -6.99
C ASP A 59 -14.45 -25.64 -6.78
N ASP A 60 -13.44 -25.82 -7.64
CA ASP A 60 -12.11 -25.18 -7.53
C ASP A 60 -12.12 -23.65 -7.64
N ASN A 61 -13.20 -23.05 -8.14
CA ASN A 61 -13.31 -21.60 -8.38
C ASN A 61 -14.31 -20.89 -7.46
N THR A 62 -15.07 -21.64 -6.67
CA THR A 62 -16.15 -21.11 -5.83
C THR A 62 -15.78 -21.06 -4.34
N TRP A 63 -14.53 -21.37 -4.00
CA TRP A 63 -14.05 -21.21 -2.64
C TRP A 63 -14.01 -19.75 -2.22
N ARG A 64 -14.12 -19.52 -0.92
CA ARG A 64 -14.02 -18.20 -0.30
C ARG A 64 -13.10 -18.25 0.90
N ILE A 65 -12.45 -17.13 1.18
CA ILE A 65 -11.54 -16.98 2.30
C ILE A 65 -11.86 -15.73 3.10
N ARG A 66 -11.68 -15.77 4.41
CA ARG A 66 -11.80 -14.60 5.29
C ARG A 66 -10.68 -14.60 6.30
N TYR A 67 -9.79 -13.62 6.25
CA TYR A 67 -8.71 -13.49 7.21
C TYR A 67 -9.23 -13.04 8.58
N LYS A 68 -8.80 -13.76 9.62
CA LYS A 68 -9.10 -13.47 11.04
C LYS A 68 -7.91 -12.87 11.76
N LYS A 69 -6.71 -13.31 11.38
CA LYS A 69 -5.44 -12.84 11.91
C LYS A 69 -4.54 -12.53 10.72
N ILE A 70 -4.08 -11.30 10.68
CA ILE A 70 -3.15 -10.79 9.69
C ILE A 70 -1.80 -10.50 10.35
N ASN A 71 -0.74 -10.38 9.56
CA ASN A 71 0.58 -10.00 10.02
C ASN A 71 0.86 -8.56 9.54
N ASP A 72 1.05 -7.64 10.49
CA ASP A 72 1.24 -6.22 10.25
C ASP A 72 2.70 -5.83 9.93
N ALA A 73 3.60 -6.81 9.78
CA ALA A 73 4.98 -6.53 9.43
C ALA A 73 5.06 -5.78 8.09
N PRO A 74 5.95 -4.77 7.96
CA PRO A 74 5.94 -3.84 6.84
C PRO A 74 5.95 -4.50 5.46
N GLN A 75 6.69 -5.60 5.27
CA GLN A 75 6.75 -6.31 4.00
C GLN A 75 5.40 -6.88 3.52
N TYR A 76 4.39 -6.98 4.40
CA TYR A 76 3.04 -7.45 4.07
C TYR A 76 2.03 -6.31 3.90
N TYR A 77 2.46 -5.05 3.89
CA TYR A 77 1.59 -3.88 3.96
C TYR A 77 0.41 -3.92 2.96
N TYR A 78 0.66 -4.20 1.68
CA TYR A 78 -0.41 -4.26 0.67
C TYR A 78 -1.50 -5.28 1.04
N VAL A 79 -1.12 -6.54 1.26
CA VAL A 79 -2.09 -7.61 1.58
C VAL A 79 -2.74 -7.38 2.94
N MET A 80 -2.04 -6.74 3.88
CA MET A 80 -2.60 -6.34 5.17
C MET A 80 -3.74 -5.35 4.98
N VAL A 81 -3.55 -4.28 4.19
CA VAL A 81 -4.59 -3.28 3.92
C VAL A 81 -5.85 -3.95 3.37
N TYR A 82 -5.72 -4.80 2.34
CA TYR A 82 -6.88 -5.45 1.74
C TYR A 82 -7.52 -6.50 2.63
N PHE A 83 -6.77 -7.45 3.19
CA PHE A 83 -7.33 -8.56 3.95
C PHE A 83 -7.74 -8.19 5.38
N SER A 84 -7.42 -6.99 5.86
CA SER A 84 -7.85 -6.50 7.18
C SER A 84 -9.35 -6.18 7.28
N GLN A 85 -10.08 -6.12 6.16
CA GLN A 85 -11.49 -5.68 6.12
C GLN A 85 -12.48 -6.69 6.74
N GLN A 86 -12.00 -7.84 7.24
CA GLN A 86 -12.79 -8.90 7.89
C GLN A 86 -14.01 -9.39 7.09
N LYS A 87 -14.00 -9.22 5.77
CA LYS A 87 -15.03 -9.72 4.85
C LYS A 87 -14.62 -11.06 4.23
N TRP A 88 -15.58 -11.71 3.58
CA TRP A 88 -15.28 -12.85 2.72
C TRP A 88 -14.82 -12.35 1.36
N TYR A 89 -13.76 -12.94 0.85
CA TYR A 89 -13.24 -12.76 -0.50
C TYR A 89 -13.54 -14.05 -1.27
N ASP A 90 -14.04 -13.91 -2.48
CA ASP A 90 -14.11 -15.04 -3.40
C ASP A 90 -12.72 -15.41 -3.95
N ALA A 91 -12.67 -16.50 -4.70
CA ALA A 91 -11.43 -17.02 -5.24
C ALA A 91 -10.70 -15.99 -6.12
N GLU A 92 -11.43 -15.32 -7.02
CA GLU A 92 -10.87 -14.33 -7.94
C GLU A 92 -10.33 -13.11 -7.19
N GLU A 93 -11.12 -12.51 -6.29
CA GLU A 93 -10.72 -11.36 -5.49
C GLU A 93 -9.50 -11.68 -4.61
N ALA A 94 -9.51 -12.84 -3.94
CA ALA A 94 -8.42 -13.25 -3.07
C ALA A 94 -7.12 -13.50 -3.83
N LEU A 95 -7.19 -14.15 -4.99
CA LEU A 95 -6.02 -14.39 -5.85
C LEU A 95 -5.46 -13.10 -6.43
N GLU A 96 -6.33 -12.17 -6.84
CA GLU A 96 -5.89 -10.89 -7.37
C GLU A 96 -5.20 -10.03 -6.31
N ILE A 97 -5.77 -9.95 -5.09
CA ILE A 97 -5.12 -9.28 -3.95
C ILE A 97 -3.76 -9.92 -3.65
N SER A 98 -3.70 -11.27 -3.61
CA SER A 98 -2.46 -12.02 -3.40
C SER A 98 -1.41 -11.63 -4.44
N ARG A 99 -1.76 -11.74 -5.73
CA ARG A 99 -0.87 -11.44 -6.86
C ARG A 99 -0.35 -10.01 -6.84
N LYS A 100 -1.24 -9.01 -6.66
CA LYS A 100 -0.82 -7.61 -6.54
C LYS A 100 0.10 -7.40 -5.33
N GLY A 101 -0.20 -8.03 -4.20
CA GLY A 101 0.63 -7.99 -3.01
C GLY A 101 2.02 -8.61 -3.17
N PHE A 102 2.16 -9.66 -3.98
CA PHE A 102 3.46 -10.20 -4.37
C PHE A 102 4.27 -9.18 -5.17
N VAL A 103 3.66 -8.57 -6.20
CA VAL A 103 4.31 -7.57 -7.05
C VAL A 103 4.75 -6.37 -6.21
N GLN A 104 3.90 -5.83 -5.35
CA GLN A 104 4.23 -4.67 -4.50
C GLN A 104 5.44 -4.95 -3.60
N ARG A 105 5.45 -6.12 -2.94
CA ARG A 105 6.59 -6.54 -2.11
C ARG A 105 7.89 -6.65 -2.89
N TYR A 106 7.82 -7.20 -4.11
CA TYR A 106 8.98 -7.28 -4.98
C TYR A 106 9.48 -5.89 -5.39
N ARG A 107 8.57 -4.94 -5.70
CA ARG A 107 8.95 -3.56 -6.01
C ARG A 107 9.58 -2.84 -4.82
N ILE A 108 9.06 -3.05 -3.60
CA ILE A 108 9.67 -2.53 -2.37
C ILE A 108 11.09 -3.05 -2.22
N ASP A 109 11.31 -4.35 -2.42
CA ASP A 109 12.64 -4.97 -2.36
C ASP A 109 13.59 -4.36 -3.40
N GLN A 110 13.14 -4.17 -4.64
CA GLN A 110 13.94 -3.48 -5.67
C GLN A 110 14.33 -2.06 -5.25
N VAL A 111 13.37 -1.26 -4.75
CA VAL A 111 13.65 0.11 -4.29
C VAL A 111 14.64 0.13 -3.13
N GLN A 112 14.52 -0.81 -2.18
CA GLN A 112 15.45 -0.93 -1.05
C GLN A 112 16.89 -1.27 -1.48
N HIS A 113 17.05 -1.96 -2.61
CA HIS A 113 18.34 -2.26 -3.24
C HIS A 113 18.76 -1.26 -4.31
N GLY A 114 18.05 -0.13 -4.42
CA GLY A 114 18.36 0.97 -5.35
C GLY A 114 18.02 0.70 -6.82
N ASP A 115 17.16 -0.29 -7.09
CA ASP A 115 16.66 -0.57 -8.43
C ASP A 115 15.32 0.15 -8.67
N LEU A 116 15.40 1.30 -9.33
CA LEU A 116 14.26 1.97 -9.97
C LEU A 116 14.24 1.78 -11.49
N GLY A 117 15.01 0.83 -12.06
CA GLY A 117 15.10 0.63 -13.51
C GLY A 117 13.79 0.17 -14.15
N TRP A 118 12.87 -0.37 -13.34
CA TRP A 118 11.51 -0.69 -13.75
C TRP A 118 10.61 0.55 -13.87
N MET A 119 10.95 1.64 -13.17
CA MET A 119 10.31 2.93 -13.37
C MET A 119 10.80 3.47 -14.70
N ARG A 120 9.87 3.87 -15.57
CA ARG A 120 10.19 4.49 -16.86
C ARG A 120 9.89 5.99 -16.73
N PRO A 121 10.76 6.79 -16.09
CA PRO A 121 10.45 8.19 -15.82
C PRO A 121 10.44 8.97 -17.15
N VAL A 122 9.46 9.85 -17.30
CA VAL A 122 9.17 10.56 -18.55
C VAL A 122 9.31 12.07 -18.35
N ALA A 123 9.92 12.75 -19.30
CA ALA A 123 9.86 14.21 -19.38
C ALA A 123 8.52 14.61 -20.00
N LEU A 124 7.76 15.48 -19.34
CA LEU A 124 6.45 15.91 -19.82
C LEU A 124 6.60 16.97 -20.91
N GLU A 125 5.80 16.86 -21.97
CA GLU A 125 5.79 17.80 -23.09
C GLU A 125 4.36 18.34 -23.36
N PRO A 126 4.10 19.64 -23.15
CA PRO A 126 5.02 20.64 -22.58
C PRO A 126 5.29 20.39 -21.07
N PRO A 127 6.43 20.86 -20.54
CA PRO A 127 6.70 20.75 -19.11
C PRO A 127 5.70 21.61 -18.31
N PRO A 128 5.18 21.09 -17.18
CA PRO A 128 4.37 21.89 -16.25
C PRO A 128 5.11 23.13 -15.73
N PRO A 129 4.38 24.13 -15.20
CA PRO A 129 5.00 25.28 -14.55
C PRO A 129 6.03 24.89 -13.49
N LEU A 130 7.12 25.67 -13.42
CA LEU A 130 8.24 25.47 -12.48
C LEU A 130 9.05 24.17 -12.69
N MET A 131 8.71 23.33 -13.68
CA MET A 131 9.45 22.12 -14.06
C MET A 131 10.38 22.40 -15.23
N ALA A 132 11.62 21.91 -15.16
CA ALA A 132 12.56 22.04 -16.27
C ALA A 132 12.18 21.09 -17.42
N PRO A 133 12.40 21.44 -18.70
CA PRO A 133 12.10 20.55 -19.83
C PRO A 133 12.82 19.19 -19.77
N SER A 134 13.98 19.13 -19.12
CA SER A 134 14.78 17.91 -18.95
C SER A 134 14.45 17.12 -17.68
N GLU A 135 13.63 17.65 -16.78
CA GLU A 135 13.24 16.94 -15.55
C GLU A 135 12.33 15.76 -15.92
N LYS A 136 12.68 14.58 -15.41
CA LYS A 136 11.89 13.37 -15.61
C LYS A 136 11.03 13.11 -14.39
N VAL A 137 9.75 12.86 -14.63
CA VAL A 137 8.77 12.53 -13.61
C VAL A 137 8.83 11.05 -13.30
N TYR A 138 9.09 10.71 -12.03
CA TYR A 138 9.05 9.35 -11.50
C TYR A 138 7.65 8.99 -11.02
N LEU A 139 7.00 9.89 -10.27
CA LEU A 139 5.68 9.67 -9.71
C LEU A 139 4.75 10.83 -10.05
N SER A 140 3.47 10.52 -10.27
CA SER A 140 2.39 11.49 -10.36
C SER A 140 1.23 11.07 -9.45
N ALA A 141 0.68 12.01 -8.70
CA ALA A 141 -0.49 11.78 -7.86
C ALA A 141 -1.50 12.92 -8.05
N LEU A 142 -2.78 12.58 -8.15
CA LEU A 142 -3.88 13.54 -8.26
C LEU A 142 -4.43 13.89 -6.87
N ASN A 143 -5.09 15.04 -6.77
CA ASN A 143 -5.77 15.49 -5.56
C ASN A 143 -4.86 15.57 -4.32
N VAL A 144 -3.58 15.88 -4.53
CA VAL A 144 -2.64 16.11 -3.43
C VAL A 144 -2.88 17.50 -2.87
N SER A 145 -2.89 17.61 -1.55
CA SER A 145 -3.06 18.87 -0.83
C SER A 145 -1.74 19.30 -0.21
N LEU A 146 -1.42 20.59 -0.34
CA LEU A 146 -0.36 21.22 0.45
C LEU A 146 -0.99 21.82 1.69
N GLN A 147 -0.49 21.38 2.83
CA GLN A 147 -1.05 21.62 4.14
C GLN A 147 -0.04 22.31 5.05
N GLN A 148 -0.52 23.10 5.99
CA GLN A 148 0.28 23.69 7.05
C GLN A 148 -0.47 23.61 8.39
N PRO A 149 0.21 23.28 9.50
CA PRO A 149 -0.41 23.33 10.83
C PRO A 149 -0.96 24.73 11.11
N ALA A 150 -2.18 24.82 11.63
CA ALA A 150 -2.75 26.10 12.03
C ALA A 150 -1.87 26.74 13.12
N GLN A 151 -1.51 28.02 12.95
CA GLN A 151 -0.63 28.73 13.89
C GLN A 151 -1.36 29.27 15.13
N ASN A 152 -2.70 29.27 15.15
CA ASN A 152 -3.53 29.97 16.14
C ASN A 152 -4.43 29.05 16.97
N SER A 153 -4.06 27.79 17.11
CA SER A 153 -4.84 26.80 17.83
C SER A 153 -4.38 26.74 19.29
N GLY A 154 -5.21 27.26 20.21
CA GLY A 154 -5.02 27.05 21.64
C GLY A 154 -4.91 25.56 22.00
N PHE A 155 -4.56 25.28 23.26
CA PHE A 155 -4.18 23.95 23.80
C PHE A 155 -5.10 22.75 23.47
N LEU A 156 -6.28 22.98 22.88
CA LEU A 156 -7.28 21.99 22.48
C LEU A 156 -7.33 21.65 20.98
N SER A 157 -6.52 22.30 20.14
CA SER A 157 -6.65 22.23 18.67
C SER A 157 -5.36 21.74 17.97
N LEU A 158 -4.72 20.72 18.55
CA LEU A 158 -3.45 20.14 18.06
C LEU A 158 -3.52 19.50 16.65
N ASN A 159 -4.69 19.41 16.02
CA ASN A 159 -4.89 18.75 14.72
C ASN A 159 -5.54 19.65 13.64
N GLU A 160 -5.71 20.95 13.87
CA GLU A 160 -6.22 21.83 12.82
C GLU A 160 -5.15 22.12 11.76
N VAL A 161 -5.48 21.78 10.52
CA VAL A 161 -4.60 21.94 9.36
C VAL A 161 -5.25 22.91 8.39
N THR A 162 -4.47 23.90 7.95
CA THR A 162 -4.89 24.82 6.88
C THR A 162 -4.43 24.25 5.53
N VAL A 163 -5.37 24.03 4.61
CA VAL A 163 -5.05 23.67 3.22
C VAL A 163 -4.63 24.94 2.47
N LEU A 164 -3.33 25.01 2.14
CA LEU A 164 -2.76 26.11 1.37
C LEU A 164 -3.17 26.02 -0.09
N ASP A 165 -3.13 24.80 -0.65
CA ASP A 165 -3.47 24.52 -2.06
C ASP A 165 -3.78 23.03 -2.26
N SER A 166 -4.28 22.67 -3.44
CA SER A 166 -4.43 21.28 -3.88
C SER A 166 -4.32 21.15 -5.40
N GLY A 167 -3.91 19.99 -5.90
CA GLY A 167 -3.77 19.77 -7.33
C GLY A 167 -3.00 18.51 -7.71
N THR A 168 -2.31 18.57 -8.85
CA THR A 168 -1.52 17.45 -9.37
C THR A 168 -0.09 17.53 -8.87
N PHE A 169 0.37 16.46 -8.24
CA PHE A 169 1.69 16.37 -7.65
C PHE A 169 2.61 15.51 -8.52
N TYR A 170 3.84 15.98 -8.71
CA TYR A 170 4.88 15.27 -9.44
C TYR A 170 6.13 15.15 -8.58
N VAL A 171 6.76 13.98 -8.63
CA VAL A 171 8.07 13.73 -8.01
C VAL A 171 9.08 13.50 -9.12
N THR A 172 10.14 14.28 -9.13
CA THR A 172 11.29 14.12 -10.03
C THR A 172 12.52 13.67 -9.24
N SER A 173 13.68 13.54 -9.90
CA SER A 173 14.94 13.25 -9.21
C SER A 173 15.49 14.42 -8.38
N SER A 174 14.96 15.64 -8.56
CA SER A 174 15.50 16.86 -7.94
C SER A 174 14.47 17.61 -7.10
N ARG A 175 13.17 17.46 -7.40
CA ARG A 175 12.10 18.30 -6.86
C ARG A 175 10.77 17.58 -6.68
N LEU A 176 9.98 18.14 -5.76
CA LEU A 176 8.55 17.91 -5.60
C LEU A 176 7.81 19.09 -6.24
N HIS A 177 6.87 18.83 -7.13
CA HIS A 177 6.05 19.86 -7.77
C HIS A 177 4.59 19.65 -7.42
N LEU A 178 3.88 20.71 -7.05
CA LEU A 178 2.42 20.71 -6.97
C LEU A 178 1.88 21.76 -7.93
N ILE A 179 1.21 21.30 -8.97
CA ILE A 179 0.45 22.15 -9.89
C ILE A 179 -0.90 22.40 -9.23
N GLY A 180 -0.94 23.47 -8.43
CA GLY A 180 -2.05 23.80 -7.55
C GLY A 180 -3.17 24.55 -8.26
N GLN A 181 -4.35 24.53 -7.66
CA GLN A 181 -5.51 25.30 -8.14
C GLN A 181 -5.34 26.80 -7.90
N ARG A 182 -4.59 27.20 -6.87
CA ARG A 182 -4.34 28.62 -6.57
C ARG A 182 -3.01 29.10 -7.14
N ARG A 183 -1.94 28.30 -6.97
CA ARG A 183 -0.62 28.56 -7.55
C ARG A 183 0.19 27.28 -7.68
N ASP A 184 1.27 27.36 -8.44
CA ASP A 184 2.23 26.27 -8.54
C ASP A 184 3.26 26.34 -7.41
N TRP A 185 3.65 25.17 -6.91
CA TRP A 185 4.64 25.02 -5.85
C TRP A 185 5.75 24.07 -6.31
N ALA A 186 6.98 24.36 -5.91
CA ALA A 186 8.12 23.50 -6.12
C ALA A 186 9.04 23.52 -4.90
N ASN A 187 9.39 22.34 -4.39
CA ASN A 187 10.35 22.15 -3.32
C ASN A 187 11.49 21.26 -3.80
N ARG A 188 12.71 21.51 -3.35
CA ARG A 188 13.84 20.60 -3.62
C ARG A 188 13.71 19.34 -2.76
N LEU A 189 14.21 18.20 -3.23
CA LEU A 189 14.19 16.99 -2.42
C LEU A 189 14.98 17.15 -1.10
N ASN A 190 16.06 17.93 -1.10
CA ASN A 190 16.82 18.22 0.12
C ASN A 190 16.07 19.10 1.16
N GLU A 191 14.90 19.64 0.81
CA GLU A 191 14.01 20.33 1.76
C GLU A 191 13.07 19.37 2.49
N ILE A 192 13.02 18.09 2.08
CA ILE A 192 12.26 17.06 2.77
C ILE A 192 12.85 16.86 4.18
N ARG A 193 11.96 16.83 5.16
CA ARG A 193 12.30 16.61 6.58
C ARG A 193 11.91 15.22 7.04
N ASP A 194 10.74 14.77 6.61
CA ASP A 194 10.20 13.48 6.98
C ASP A 194 9.20 13.00 5.93
N ILE A 195 9.00 11.68 5.87
CA ILE A 195 8.06 11.02 4.98
C ILE A 195 7.35 9.91 5.76
N GLU A 196 6.04 10.07 5.89
CA GLU A 196 5.15 9.17 6.61
C GLU A 196 4.11 8.56 5.66
N HIS A 197 3.58 7.40 6.03
CA HIS A 197 2.37 6.85 5.44
C HIS A 197 1.59 6.04 6.48
N ASP A 198 0.30 5.95 6.26
CA ASP A 198 -0.60 5.02 6.94
C ASP A 198 -1.51 4.34 5.90
N GLN A 199 -2.55 3.63 6.33
CA GLN A 199 -3.46 2.91 5.44
C GLN A 199 -4.32 3.84 4.57
N THR A 200 -4.40 5.12 4.91
CA THR A 200 -5.32 6.09 4.32
C THR A 200 -4.60 7.17 3.51
N HIS A 201 -3.41 7.58 3.95
CA HIS A 201 -2.68 8.69 3.35
C HIS A 201 -1.17 8.45 3.36
N TRP A 202 -0.47 9.15 2.48
CA TRP A 202 0.97 9.43 2.60
C TRP A 202 1.18 10.92 2.84
N ARG A 203 2.25 11.27 3.55
CA ARG A 203 2.63 12.65 3.86
C ARG A 203 4.13 12.86 3.64
N ILE A 204 4.47 13.96 2.96
CA ILE A 204 5.86 14.41 2.78
C ILE A 204 6.00 15.78 3.42
N PHE A 205 6.78 15.88 4.49
CA PHE A 205 7.01 17.12 5.21
C PHE A 205 8.21 17.87 4.61
N VAL A 206 8.03 19.16 4.34
CA VAL A 206 9.03 20.01 3.67
C VAL A 206 9.30 21.32 4.43
N GLY A 207 10.51 21.84 4.26
CA GLY A 207 10.90 23.15 4.74
C GLY A 207 11.06 23.24 6.26
N ALA A 208 11.02 24.47 6.79
CA ALA A 208 11.12 24.76 8.24
C ALA A 208 9.75 24.99 8.90
N SER A 209 8.71 25.30 8.10
CA SER A 209 7.38 25.71 8.54
C SER A 209 6.39 24.55 8.75
N ARG A 210 6.89 23.31 8.90
CA ARG A 210 6.09 22.07 9.03
C ARG A 210 5.03 21.90 7.92
N GLN A 211 5.28 22.44 6.73
CA GLN A 211 4.40 22.21 5.59
C GLN A 211 4.46 20.75 5.18
N CYS A 212 3.34 20.20 4.70
CA CYS A 212 3.32 18.84 4.18
C CYS A 212 2.47 18.70 2.94
N TYR A 213 2.96 17.91 1.99
CA TYR A 213 2.15 17.37 0.91
C TYR A 213 1.45 16.12 1.42
N SER A 214 0.13 16.05 1.27
CA SER A 214 -0.68 14.90 1.66
C SER A 214 -1.52 14.42 0.49
N GLY A 215 -1.40 13.15 0.17
CA GLY A 215 -2.25 12.45 -0.81
C GLY A 215 -2.89 11.21 -0.22
N LEU A 216 -3.92 10.71 -0.90
CA LEU A 216 -4.60 9.45 -0.52
C LEU A 216 -3.71 8.25 -0.84
N ASN A 217 -3.85 7.20 -0.04
CA ASN A 217 -3.37 5.87 -0.40
C ASN A 217 -4.24 5.35 -1.56
N ASP A 218 -3.62 5.02 -2.69
CA ASP A 218 -4.28 4.42 -3.85
C ASP A 218 -3.62 3.08 -4.18
N PRO A 219 -4.00 1.99 -3.48
CA PRO A 219 -3.31 0.72 -3.62
C PRO A 219 -3.52 0.08 -5.01
N GLU A 220 -4.57 0.45 -5.75
CA GLU A 220 -4.83 -0.09 -7.09
C GLU A 220 -3.77 0.34 -8.11
N HIS A 221 -3.17 1.52 -7.92
CA HIS A 221 -2.11 2.05 -8.78
C HIS A 221 -0.74 1.97 -8.11
N LEU A 222 -0.61 2.62 -6.95
CA LEU A 222 0.64 2.70 -6.20
C LEU A 222 0.33 2.94 -4.73
N ASP A 223 0.44 1.89 -3.92
CA ASP A 223 0.16 2.01 -2.50
C ASP A 223 1.12 2.98 -1.80
N ALA A 224 0.67 3.53 -0.68
CA ALA A 224 1.38 4.56 0.07
C ALA A 224 2.76 4.10 0.56
N GLN A 225 2.97 2.80 0.82
CA GLN A 225 4.27 2.28 1.19
C GLN A 225 5.24 2.35 0.01
N LEU A 226 4.84 1.87 -1.18
CA LEU A 226 5.71 1.93 -2.35
C LEU A 226 5.94 3.36 -2.82
N PHE A 227 4.90 4.20 -2.81
CA PHE A 227 5.02 5.63 -3.11
C PHE A 227 6.09 6.28 -2.22
N THR A 228 5.97 6.14 -0.90
CA THR A 228 6.92 6.76 0.03
C THR A 228 8.31 6.12 -0.01
N ALA A 229 8.43 4.82 -0.30
CA ALA A 229 9.73 4.17 -0.48
C ALA A 229 10.50 4.77 -1.67
N ILE A 230 9.82 5.01 -2.80
CA ILE A 230 10.42 5.63 -3.99
C ILE A 230 10.86 7.06 -3.66
N VAL A 231 10.02 7.87 -3.02
CA VAL A 231 10.39 9.25 -2.63
C VAL A 231 11.56 9.25 -1.64
N LYS A 232 11.58 8.33 -0.67
CA LYS A 232 12.70 8.17 0.27
C LYS A 232 14.00 7.80 -0.44
N PHE A 233 13.94 6.94 -1.46
CA PHE A 233 15.09 6.59 -2.26
C PHE A 233 15.64 7.82 -3.01
N LEU A 234 14.78 8.53 -3.75
CA LEU A 234 15.18 9.73 -4.50
C LEU A 234 15.73 10.83 -3.58
N TRP A 235 15.14 11.00 -2.40
CA TRP A 235 15.62 11.94 -1.40
C TRP A 235 17.04 11.60 -0.92
N LYS A 236 17.34 10.32 -0.68
CA LYS A 236 18.67 9.89 -0.21
C LYS A 236 19.75 10.04 -1.28
N GLU A 237 19.43 9.89 -2.55
CA GLU A 237 20.40 10.04 -3.65
C GLU A 237 20.80 11.51 -3.90
N GLU A 238 19.97 12.47 -3.51
CA GLU A 238 20.23 13.90 -3.67
C GLU A 238 21.09 14.49 -2.52
N VAL A 239 21.17 13.80 -1.37
CA VAL A 239 21.86 14.24 -0.14
C VAL A 239 23.22 13.55 0.00
#